data_AF-A0A150STR1-F1
#
_entry.id   AF-A0A150STR1-F1
#
_cell.length_a   1.000
_cell.length_b   1.000
_cell.length_c   1.000
_cell.angle_alpha   90.00
_cell.angle_beta   90.00
_cell.angle_gamma   90.00
#
_symmetry.space_group_name_H-M   'P 1'
#
loop_
_entity.id
_entity.type
_entity.pdbx_description
1 polymer ?
#
loop_
_entity_poly.entity_id
_entity_poly.type
_entity_poly.pdbx_seq_one_letter_code
_entity_poly.pdbx_strand_id
1 'polypeptide(L)'
;MWLAEGLETLYLLRLLGVDVSLAEVLSFEVVLALLRAAAFMVPAGLGVQDAGYVAFLGALGVPAAATVGAAFVLLKRAKELVWIAVGLLVFFGGRAAYRPAPEAA
;
A
#
# COMPACT_ATOMS: atom_id res chain seq x y z
N MET A 1 4.15 -7.82 7.57
CA MET A 1 4.64 -6.63 6.83
C MET A 1 6.13 -6.54 7.11
N TRP A 2 6.96 -6.43 6.07
CA TRP A 2 8.42 -6.48 6.18
C TRP A 2 9.00 -5.06 6.28
N LEU A 3 10.26 -4.93 6.71
CA LEU A 3 11.00 -3.65 6.80
C LEU A 3 10.87 -2.79 5.53
N ALA A 4 10.81 -3.40 4.36
CA ALA A 4 10.66 -2.70 3.08
C ALA A 4 9.38 -1.84 3.00
N GLU A 5 8.26 -2.32 3.57
CA GLU A 5 6.99 -1.59 3.55
C GLU A 5 7.02 -0.38 4.49
N GLY A 6 7.63 -0.55 5.67
CA GLY A 6 7.86 0.57 6.60
C GLY A 6 8.83 1.61 6.03
N LEU A 7 9.88 1.18 5.34
CA LEU A 7 10.81 2.09 4.64
C LEU A 7 10.13 2.83 3.49
N GLU A 8 9.25 2.15 2.73
CA GLU A 8 8.42 2.79 1.71
C GLU A 8 7.51 3.86 2.35
N THR A 9 6.76 3.52 3.40
CA THR A 9 5.92 4.50 4.12
C THR A 9 6.72 5.70 4.59
N LEU A 10 7.87 5.47 5.22
CA LEU A 10 8.77 6.54 5.66
C LEU A 10 9.21 7.43 4.49
N TYR A 11 9.63 6.83 3.38
CA TYR A 11 10.06 7.55 2.18
C TYR A 11 8.94 8.40 1.58
N LEU A 12 7.73 7.85 1.45
CA LEU A 12 6.57 8.57 0.90
C LEU A 12 6.13 9.71 1.81
N LEU A 13 6.15 9.53 3.14
CA LEU A 13 5.84 10.59 4.10
C LEU A 13 6.88 11.72 4.06
N ARG A 14 8.17 11.37 3.96
CA ARG A 14 9.26 12.35 3.77
C ARG A 14 9.11 13.12 2.46
N LEU A 15 8.69 12.45 1.38
CA LEU A 15 8.43 13.07 0.09
C LEU A 15 7.29 14.09 0.17
N LEU A 16 6.29 13.83 1.02
CA LEU A 16 5.19 14.74 1.32
C LEU A 16 5.56 15.85 2.31
N GLY A 17 6.84 15.94 2.71
CA GLY A 17 7.33 16.97 3.63
C GLY A 17 7.02 16.69 5.11
N VAL A 18 6.63 15.46 5.46
CA VAL A 18 6.36 15.06 6.85
C VAL A 18 7.66 14.55 7.48
N ASP A 19 8.06 15.18 8.59
CA ASP A 19 9.19 14.71 9.39
C ASP A 19 8.71 13.68 10.41
N VAL A 20 8.96 12.41 10.09
CA VAL A 20 8.71 11.27 10.96
C VAL A 20 9.95 10.38 11.04
N SER A 21 10.12 9.75 12.20
CA SER A 21 11.16 8.76 12.44
C SER A 21 10.73 7.36 11.98
N LEU A 22 11.72 6.51 11.73
CA LEU A 22 11.48 5.11 11.39
C LEU A 22 10.73 4.36 12.50
N ALA A 23 11.00 4.68 13.77
CA ALA A 23 10.35 4.04 14.90
C ALA A 23 8.86 4.37 14.99
N GLU A 24 8.48 5.63 14.72
CA GLU A 24 7.08 6.05 14.68
C GLU A 24 6.32 5.33 13.55
N VAL A 25 6.91 5.29 12.36
CA VAL A 25 6.32 4.59 11.21
C VAL A 25 6.14 3.10 11.51
N LEU A 26 7.18 2.42 12.02
CA LEU A 26 7.10 0.99 12.34
C LEU A 26 6.05 0.69 13.41
N SER A 27 5.98 1.51 14.46
CA SER A 27 5.00 1.35 15.54
C SER A 27 3.58 1.41 14.99
N PHE A 28 3.33 2.35 14.07
CA PHE A 28 2.04 2.50 13.45
C PHE A 28 1.71 1.43 12.42
N GLU A 29 2.68 0.98 11.62
CA GLU A 29 2.49 -0.13 10.68
C GLU A 29 2.07 -1.42 11.40
N VAL A 30 2.56 -1.67 12.62
CA VAL A 30 2.10 -2.79 13.45
C VAL A 30 0.62 -2.64 13.82
N VAL A 31 0.18 -1.45 14.22
CA VAL A 31 -1.23 -1.18 14.53
C VAL A 31 -2.11 -1.36 13.29
N LEU A 32 -1.68 -0.84 12.15
CA LEU A 32 -2.35 -1.03 10.86
C LEU A 32 -2.45 -2.50 10.46
N ALA A 33 -1.41 -3.29 10.69
CA ALA A 33 -1.41 -4.72 10.42
C ALA A 33 -2.50 -5.43 11.23
N LEU A 34 -2.62 -5.09 12.52
CA LEU A 34 -3.67 -5.63 13.40
C LEU A 34 -5.06 -5.18 12.95
N LEU A 35 -5.23 -3.91 12.61
CA LEU A 35 -6.50 -3.40 12.09
C LEU A 35 -6.91 -4.08 10.79
N ARG A 36 -5.96 -4.32 9.88
CA ARG A 36 -6.21 -5.03 8.63
C ARG A 36 -6.58 -6.50 8.86
N ALA A 37 -5.92 -7.15 9.83
CA ALA A 37 -6.28 -8.51 10.24
C ALA A 37 -7.67 -8.58 10.87
N ALA A 38 -8.03 -7.60 11.71
CA ALA A 38 -9.38 -7.49 12.28
C ALA A 38 -10.44 -7.18 11.20
N ALA A 39 -10.09 -6.37 10.22
CA ALA A 39 -10.93 -6.01 9.08
C ALA A 39 -10.79 -6.97 7.89
N PHE A 40 -10.58 -8.27 8.13
CA PHE A 40 -10.36 -9.26 7.08
C PHE A 40 -11.50 -9.35 6.04
N MET A 41 -12.73 -8.99 6.45
CA MET A 41 -13.91 -8.94 5.58
C MET A 41 -13.88 -7.74 4.61
N VAL A 42 -13.00 -6.76 4.82
CA VAL A 42 -12.90 -5.56 3.99
C VAL A 42 -11.91 -5.82 2.84
N PRO A 43 -12.39 -5.94 1.58
CA PRO A 43 -11.51 -6.18 0.45
C PRO A 43 -10.52 -5.01 0.29
N ALA A 44 -9.25 -5.36 0.09
CA ALA A 44 -8.12 -4.43 0.02
C ALA A 44 -7.93 -3.51 1.25
N GLY A 45 -8.66 -3.77 2.35
CA GLY A 45 -8.66 -2.95 3.56
C GLY A 45 -8.99 -1.48 3.31
N LEU A 46 -9.75 -1.19 2.25
CA LEU A 46 -10.12 0.18 1.86
C LEU A 46 -10.95 0.84 2.97
N GLY A 47 -10.69 2.12 3.23
CA GLY A 47 -11.30 2.85 4.34
C GLY A 47 -10.61 2.60 5.68
N VAL A 48 -10.40 1.35 6.09
CA VAL A 48 -9.73 1.03 7.38
C VAL A 48 -8.28 1.52 7.37
N GLN A 49 -7.56 1.19 6.30
CA GLN A 49 -6.16 1.62 6.17
C GLN A 49 -6.07 3.13 5.96
N ASP A 50 -6.92 3.67 5.09
CA ASP A 50 -6.87 5.06 4.67
C ASP A 50 -7.20 6.01 5.83
N ALA A 51 -8.23 5.67 6.63
CA ALA A 51 -8.56 6.37 7.87
C ALA A 51 -7.47 6.18 8.94
N GLY A 52 -6.85 5.00 9.00
CA GLY A 52 -5.73 4.74 9.89
C GLY A 52 -4.56 5.71 9.67
N TYR A 53 -4.15 5.91 8.41
CA TYR A 53 -3.05 6.84 8.08
C TYR A 53 -3.39 8.29 8.48
N VAL A 54 -4.60 8.75 8.17
CA VAL A 54 -5.05 10.11 8.55
C VAL A 54 -5.10 10.27 10.07
N ALA A 55 -5.62 9.28 10.79
CA ALA A 55 -5.68 9.29 12.25
C ALA A 55 -4.28 9.32 12.88
N PHE A 56 -3.33 8.57 12.33
CA PHE A 56 -1.94 8.56 12.80
C PHE A 56 -1.24 9.89 12.57
N LEU A 57 -1.35 10.46 11.36
CA LEU A 57 -0.77 11.77 11.07
C LEU A 57 -1.39 12.86 11.96
N GLY A 58 -2.70 12.76 12.24
CA GLY A 58 -3.37 13.63 13.20
C GLY A 58 -2.85 13.45 14.62
N ALA A 59 -2.62 12.20 15.06
CA ALA A 59 -2.07 11.90 16.39
C ALA A 59 -0.62 12.41 16.57
N LEU A 60 0.16 12.45 15.49
CA LEU A 60 1.50 13.05 15.46
C LEU A 60 1.49 14.58 15.36
N GLY A 61 0.32 15.21 15.23
CA GLY A 61 0.20 16.67 15.13
C GLY A 61 0.63 17.23 13.77
N VAL A 62 0.64 16.41 12.72
CA VAL A 62 1.02 16.85 11.37
C VAL A 62 0.00 17.89 10.86
N PRO A 63 0.45 19.09 10.43
CA PRO A 63 -0.44 20.09 9.84
C PRO A 63 -1.15 19.53 8.60
N ALA A 64 -2.45 19.82 8.45
CA ALA A 64 -3.26 19.32 7.34
C ALA A 64 -3.22 17.79 7.17
N ALA A 65 -3.20 17.04 8.28
CA ALA A 65 -3.13 15.58 8.32
C ALA A 65 -4.12 14.87 7.38
N ALA A 66 -5.34 15.41 7.20
CA ALA A 66 -6.32 14.86 6.26
C ALA A 66 -5.86 14.96 4.80
N THR A 67 -5.34 16.12 4.39
CA THR A 67 -4.84 16.35 3.03
C THR A 67 -3.58 15.54 2.76
N VAL A 68 -2.64 15.53 3.71
CA VAL A 68 -1.39 14.77 3.61
C VAL A 68 -1.67 13.26 3.60
N GLY A 69 -2.54 12.78 4.49
CA GLY A 69 -2.95 11.39 4.54
C GLY A 69 -3.67 10.94 3.27
N ALA A 70 -4.54 11.78 2.69
CA ALA A 70 -5.16 11.50 1.40
C ALA A 70 -4.12 11.41 0.27
N ALA A 71 -3.19 12.35 0.20
CA ALA A 71 -2.10 12.33 -0.79
C ALA A 71 -1.23 11.07 -0.65
N PHE A 72 -0.89 10.70 0.59
CA PHE A 72 -0.12 9.50 0.90
C PHE A 72 -0.84 8.22 0.46
N VAL A 73 -2.14 8.10 0.79
CA VAL A 73 -2.97 6.96 0.38
C VAL A 73 -3.03 6.86 -1.14
N LEU A 74 -3.29 7.96 -1.83
CA LEU A 74 -3.34 7.98 -3.30
C LEU A 74 -2.02 7.52 -3.92
N LEU A 75 -0.89 7.96 -3.37
CA LEU A 75 0.42 7.56 -3.85
C LEU A 75 0.67 6.05 -3.67
N LYS A 76 0.31 5.49 -2.52
CA LYS A 76 0.36 4.04 -2.27
C LYS A 76 -0.53 3.27 -3.25
N ARG A 77 -1.79 3.69 -3.43
CA ARG A 77 -2.74 3.02 -4.34
C ARG A 77 -2.32 3.13 -5.80
N ALA A 78 -1.79 4.26 -6.23
CA ALA A 78 -1.29 4.44 -7.59
C ALA A 78 -0.20 3.40 -7.92
N LYS A 79 0.72 3.15 -6.98
CA LYS A 79 1.76 2.11 -7.14
C LYS A 79 1.14 0.71 -7.24
N GLU A 80 0.16 0.38 -6.40
CA GLU A 80 -0.55 -0.91 -6.49
C GLU A 80 -1.22 -1.09 -7.86
N LEU A 81 -1.87 -0.05 -8.38
CA LEU A 81 -2.50 -0.05 -9.70
C LEU A 81 -1.49 -0.25 -10.84
N VAL A 82 -0.30 0.37 -10.75
CA VAL A 82 0.79 0.14 -11.72
C VAL A 82 1.19 -1.34 -11.74
N TRP A 83 1.38 -1.96 -10.57
CA TRP A 83 1.73 -3.38 -10.50
C TRP A 83 0.63 -4.30 -11.02
N ILE A 84 -0.63 -3.98 -10.73
CA ILE A 84 -1.79 -4.70 -11.26
C ILE A 84 -1.81 -4.62 -12.80
N ALA A 85 -1.61 -3.42 -13.36
CA ALA A 85 -1.57 -3.20 -14.80
C ALA A 85 -0.42 -3.99 -15.46
N VAL A 86 0.78 -3.95 -14.88
CA VAL A 86 1.93 -4.72 -15.38
C VAL A 86 1.63 -6.22 -15.33
N GLY A 87 1.07 -6.73 -14.23
CA GLY A 87 0.69 -8.14 -14.10
C GLY A 87 -0.33 -8.57 -15.17
N LEU A 88 -1.34 -7.75 -15.44
CA LEU A 88 -2.32 -7.98 -16.50
C LEU A 88 -1.67 -8.03 -17.89
N LEU A 89 -0.79 -7.07 -18.19
CA LEU A 89 -0.07 -7.03 -19.47
C LEU A 89 0.77 -8.30 -19.69
N VAL A 90 1.50 -8.73 -18.67
CA VAL A 90 2.29 -9.97 -18.72
C VAL A 90 1.39 -11.20 -18.91
N PHE A 91 0.27 -11.27 -18.19
CA PHE A 91 -0.66 -12.39 -18.27
C PHE A 91 -1.29 -12.56 -19.66
N PHE A 92 -1.74 -11.45 -20.27
CA PHE A 92 -2.31 -11.47 -21.61
C PHE A 92 -1.24 -11.67 -22.70
N GLY A 93 -0.06 -11.08 -22.53
CA GLY A 93 1.07 -11.29 -23.44
C GLY A 93 1.56 -12.75 -23.43
N GLY A 94 1.62 -13.38 -22.26
CA GLY A 94 2.02 -14.78 -22.10
C GLY A 94 1.00 -15.77 -22.68
N ARG A 95 -0.31 -15.47 -22.61
CA ARG A 95 -1.35 -16.29 -23.24
C ARG A 95 -1.23 -16.35 -24.76
N ALA A 96 -0.84 -15.25 -25.40
CA ALA A 96 -0.60 -15.24 -26.85
C ALA A 96 0.60 -16.11 -27.25
N ALA A 97 1.56 -16.31 -26.34
CA ALA A 97 2.74 -17.15 -26.54
C ALA A 97 2.54 -18.63 -26.14
N TYR A 98 1.43 -18.97 -25.49
CA TYR A 98 1.15 -20.34 -25.06
C TYR A 98 0.74 -21.22 -26.25
N ARG A 99 1.66 -22.06 -26.73
CA ARG A 99 1.35 -23.19 -27.62
C ARG A 99 1.19 -24.46 -26.78
N PRO A 100 0.01 -25.12 -26.79
CA PRO A 100 -0.11 -26.41 -26.13
C PRO A 100 0.81 -27.43 -26.81
N ALA A 101 1.50 -28.24 -26.01
CA ALA A 101 2.27 -29.37 -26.53
C ALA A 101 1.30 -30.39 -27.13
N PRO A 102 1.64 -31.05 -28.27
CA PRO A 102 0.78 -32.06 -28.86
C PRO A 102 0.56 -33.19 -27.85
N GLU A 103 -0.70 -33.52 -27.59
CA GLU A 103 -1.05 -34.68 -26.78
C GLU A 103 -0.47 -35.92 -27.46
N ALA A 104 0.42 -36.62 -26.76
CA ALA A 104 0.94 -37.90 -27.21
C ALA A 104 -0.21 -38.92 -27.16
N ALA A 105 -0.74 -39.23 -28.34
CA ALA A 105 -1.75 -40.26 -28.57
C ALA A 105 -1.18 -41.68 -28.38
#